data_AF-A0A3E0PPF8-F1
#
_entry.id   AF-A0A3E0PPF8-F1
#
_cell.length_a   1.000
_cell.length_b   1.000
_cell.length_c   1.000
_cell.angle_alpha   90.00
_cell.angle_beta   90.00
_cell.angle_gamma   90.00
#
_symmetry.space_group_name_H-M   'P 1'
#
loop_
_entity.id
_entity.type
_entity.pdbx_description
1 polymer ?
#
loop_
_entity_poly.entity_id
_entity_poly.type
_entity_poly.pdbx_seq_one_letter_code
_entity_poly.pdbx_strand_id
1 'polypeptide(L)' 'MSDLENIQTIKANTLAQMAQVSSERKPSYREDGQEFHWTEYLEHLQRRVDWCNAQLASEEPFEFPTQGYTP' A
#
# COMPACT_ATOMS: atom_id res chain seq x y z
N MET A 1 9.92 -15.57 8.16
CA MET A 1 9.22 -14.44 7.54
C MET A 1 7.76 -14.57 7.88
N SER A 2 7.27 -13.66 8.73
CA SER A 2 5.84 -13.52 9.00
C SER A 2 5.15 -12.78 7.86
N ASP A 3 3.82 -12.92 7.76
CA ASP A 3 3.03 -12.18 6.78
C ASP A 3 3.18 -10.65 6.97
N LEU A 4 3.38 -10.20 8.20
CA LEU A 4 3.59 -8.79 8.54
C LEU A 4 4.93 -8.26 7.99
N GLU A 5 6.01 -9.04 8.11
CA GLU A 5 7.31 -8.72 7.50
C GLU A 5 7.22 -8.69 5.97
N ASN A 6 6.43 -9.58 5.38
CA ASN A 6 6.19 -9.62 3.93
C ASN A 6 5.43 -8.36 3.47
N ILE A 7 4.36 -7.96 4.17
CA ILE A 7 3.57 -6.76 3.85
C ILE A 7 4.41 -5.49 3.98
N GLN A 8 5.25 -5.38 5.02
CA GLN A 8 6.18 -4.26 5.17
C GLN A 8 7.20 -4.22 4.01
N THR A 9 7.72 -5.37 3.61
CA THR A 9 8.64 -5.48 2.47
C THR A 9 7.97 -5.04 1.17
N ILE A 10 6.72 -5.47 0.92
CA ILE A 10 5.93 -5.06 -0.24
C ILE A 10 5.72 -3.54 -0.23
N LYS A 11 5.35 -2.96 0.91
CA LYS A 11 5.17 -1.51 1.06
C LYS A 11 6.45 -0.75 0.74
N ALA A 12 7.59 -1.16 1.31
CA ALA A 12 8.88 -0.52 1.07
C ALA A 12 9.28 -0.56 -0.42
N ASN A 13 9.13 -1.73 -1.05
CA ASN A 13 9.41 -1.89 -2.48
C ASN A 13 8.49 -1.05 -3.36
N THR A 14 7.22 -0.91 -2.98
CA THR A 14 6.23 -0.11 -3.73
C THR A 14 6.56 1.38 -3.62
N LEU A 15 6.93 1.86 -2.42
CA LEU A 15 7.36 3.25 -2.21
C LEU A 15 8.63 3.59 -3.00
N ALA A 16 9.59 2.68 -3.07
CA ALA A 16 10.79 2.85 -3.89
C ALA A 16 10.45 2.98 -5.38
N GLN A 17 9.53 2.16 -5.89
CA GLN A 17 9.03 2.26 -7.27
C GLN A 17 8.31 3.59 -7.53
N MET A 18 7.47 4.05 -6.60
CA MET A 18 6.81 5.35 -6.73
C MET A 18 7.81 6.50 -6.82
N ALA A 19 8.89 6.46 -6.04
CA ALA A 19 9.96 7.44 -6.09
C ALA A 19 10.65 7.45 -7.46
N GLN A 20 10.93 6.27 -8.01
CA GLN A 20 11.52 6.11 -9.34
C GLN A 20 10.59 6.61 -10.46
N VAL A 21 9.30 6.26 -10.40
CA VAL A 21 8.29 6.73 -11.37
C VAL A 21 8.17 8.25 -11.33
N SER A 22 8.25 8.83 -10.13
CA SER A 22 8.16 10.28 -9.93
C SER A 22 9.40 11.04 -10.40
N SER A 23 10.58 10.42 -10.32
CA SER A 23 11.85 11.02 -10.77
C SER A 23 12.07 10.87 -12.27
N GLU A 24 11.73 9.71 -12.83
CA GLU A 24 11.83 9.41 -14.26
C GLU A 24 10.43 9.32 -14.85
N ARG A 25 9.76 10.46 -15.10
CA ARG A 25 8.39 10.49 -15.66
C ARG A 25 8.35 9.98 -17.10
N LYS A 26 8.41 8.67 -17.29
CA LYS A 26 8.29 8.01 -18.59
C LYS A 26 6.82 8.04 -19.01
N PRO A 27 6.50 8.21 -20.31
CA PRO A 27 5.11 8.28 -20.75
C PRO A 27 4.33 6.98 -20.54
N SER A 28 5.03 5.84 -20.54
CA SER A 28 4.45 4.53 -20.26
C SER A 28 5.36 3.62 -19.43
N TYR A 29 4.73 2.73 -18.67
CA TYR A 29 5.36 1.68 -17.86
C TYR A 29 4.76 0.32 -18.22
N ARG A 30 5.52 -0.75 -17.98
CA ARG A 30 5.07 -2.11 -18.23
C ARG A 30 5.17 -2.96 -16.97
N GLU A 31 4.07 -3.62 -16.63
CA GLU A 31 3.97 -4.57 -15.52
C GLU A 31 3.17 -5.79 -16.02
N ASP A 32 3.69 -7.00 -15.81
CA ASP A 32 3.07 -8.28 -16.24
C ASP A 32 2.58 -8.33 -17.70
N GLY A 33 3.30 -7.65 -18.60
CA GLY A 33 2.97 -7.59 -20.02
C GLY A 33 1.87 -6.59 -20.38
N GLN A 34 1.30 -5.88 -19.41
CA GLN A 34 0.39 -4.77 -19.62
C GLN A 34 1.15 -3.44 -19.61
N GLU A 35 0.76 -2.53 -20.50
CA GLU A 35 1.29 -1.17 -20.57
C GLU A 35 0.33 -0.19 -19.91
N PHE A 36 0.87 0.72 -19.10
CA PHE A 36 0.14 1.71 -18.33
C PHE A 36 0.66 3.10 -18.66
N HIS A 37 -0.24 4.08 -18.73
CA HIS A 37 0.20 5.47 -18.65
C HIS A 37 0.80 5.76 -17.27
N TRP A 38 1.76 6.67 -17.22
CA TRP A 38 2.50 6.96 -15.97
C TRP A 38 1.60 7.33 -14.79
N THR A 39 0.51 8.06 -15.03
CA THR A 39 -0.49 8.41 -14.02
C THR A 39 -1.23 7.17 -13.52
N GLU A 40 -1.65 6.29 -14.43
CA GLU A 40 -2.36 5.05 -14.10
C GLU A 40 -1.45 4.10 -13.31
N TYR A 41 -0.17 4.04 -13.70
CA TYR A 41 0.82 3.23 -12.98
C TYR A 41 1.07 3.78 -11.58
N LEU A 42 1.21 5.10 -11.43
CA LEU A 42 1.39 5.72 -10.12
C LEU A 42 0.16 5.51 -9.21
N GLU A 43 -1.05 5.63 -9.75
CA GLU A 43 -2.29 5.31 -9.02
C GLU A 43 -2.34 3.84 -8.61
N HIS A 44 -1.90 2.92 -9.47
CA HIS A 44 -1.83 1.50 -9.16
C HIS A 44 -0.88 1.24 -7.98
N LEU A 45 0.30 1.87 -7.98
CA LEU A 45 1.26 1.78 -6.88
C LEU A 45 0.70 2.40 -5.57
N GLN A 46 -0.01 3.53 -5.65
CA GLN A 46 -0.67 4.14 -4.48
C GLN A 46 -1.69 3.19 -3.85
N ARG A 47 -2.57 2.56 -4.66
CA ARG A 47 -3.56 1.58 -4.16
C ARG A 47 -2.89 0.39 -3.47
N ARG A 48 -1.73 -0.07 -3.95
CA ARG A 48 -0.95 -1.14 -3.29
C ARG A 48 -0.43 -0.70 -1.93
N VAL A 49 0.08 0.53 -1.81
CA VAL A 49 0.51 1.10 -0.52
C VAL A 49 -0.66 1.23 0.44
N ASP A 50 -1.82 1.70 -0.03
CA ASP A 50 -3.03 1.84 0.79
C ASP A 50 -3.51 0.48 1.31
N TRP A 51 -3.49 -0.56 0.46
CA TRP A 51 -3.77 -1.92 0.89
C TRP A 51 -2.80 -2.39 1.98
N CYS A 52 -1.48 -2.18 1.80
CA CYS A 52 -0.50 -2.53 2.83
C CYS A 52 -0.76 -1.78 4.15
N ASN A 53 -1.10 -0.50 4.08
CA ASN A 53 -1.44 0.29 5.27
C ASN A 53 -2.66 -0.28 5.99
N ALA A 54 -3.71 -0.66 5.25
CA ALA A 54 -4.91 -1.26 5.82
C ALA A 54 -4.61 -2.61 6.50
N GLN A 55 -3.79 -3.46 5.88
CA GLN A 55 -3.39 -4.74 6.48
C GLN A 55 -2.57 -4.54 7.77
N LEU A 56 -1.60 -3.61 7.75
CA LEU A 56 -0.76 -3.33 8.91
C LEU A 56 -1.54 -2.70 10.07
N ALA A 57 -2.52 -1.84 9.77
CA ALA A 57 -3.39 -1.24 10.78
C ALA A 57 -4.39 -2.25 11.38
N SER A 58 -4.80 -3.26 10.62
CA SER A 58 -5.71 -4.31 11.11
C SER A 58 -5.08 -5.22 12.17
N GLU A 59 -3.74 -5.25 12.24
CA GLU A 59 -2.98 -6.04 13.21
C GLU A 59 -2.70 -5.25 14.51
N GLU A 60 -3.02 -3.96 14.56
CA GLU A 60 -2.94 -3.19 15.81
C GLU A 60 -4.16 -3.52 16.70
N PRO A 61 -3.96 -4.04 17.93
CA PRO A 61 -5.07 -4.24 18.85
C PRO A 61 -5.69 -2.88 19.19
N PHE A 62 -7.00 -2.77 19.01
CA PHE A 62 -7.77 -1.57 19.33
C PHE A 62 -8.71 -1.84 20.51
N GLU A 63 -8.76 -0.90 21.44
CA GLU A 63 -9.65 -0.98 22.60
C GLU A 63 -11.06 -0.46 22.23
N PHE A 64 -12.08 -1.25 22.56
CA PHE A 64 -13.47 -0.80 22.52
C PHE A 64 -13.91 -0.36 23.92
N PRO A 65 -14.11 0.95 24.17
CA PRO A 65 -14.74 1.38 25.41
C PRO A 65 -16.23 1.04 25.35
N THR A 66 -16.65 0.06 26.15
CA THR A 66 -18.07 -0.22 26.36
C THR A 66 -18.56 0.65 27.52
N GLN A 67 -19.57 1.48 27.28
CA GLN A 67 -20.29 2.14 28.38
C GLN A 67 -21.34 1.17 28.92
N GLY A 68 -21.10 0.68 30.13
CA GLY A 68 -22.12 -0.07 30.88
C GLY A 68 -23.31 0.83 31.18
N TYR A 69 -24.47 0.50 30.61
CA TYR A 69 -25.73 1.13 30.97
C TYR A 69 -26.17 0.61 32.35
N THR A 70 -26.45 1.51 33.29
CA THR A 70 -27.09 1.17 34.57
C THR A 70 -28.51 1.74 34.56
N PRO A 71 -29.56 0.91 34.74
CA PRO A 71 -30.97 1.31 34.61
C PRO A 71 -31.47 2.22 35.72
#